data_AF-A0A6G3MHK6-F1
#
_entry.id   AF-A0A6G3MHK6-F1
#
_cell.length_a   1.000
_cell.length_b   1.000
_cell.length_c   1.000
_cell.angle_alpha   90.00
_cell.angle_beta   90.00
_cell.angle_gamma   90.00
#
_symmetry.space_group_name_H-M   'P 1'
#
loop_
_entity.id
_entity.type
_entity.pdbx_description
1 polymer ?
#
loop_
_entity_poly.entity_id
_entity_poly.type
_entity_poly.pdbx_seq_one_letter_code
_entity_poly.pdbx_strand_id
1 'polypeptide(L)'
;SKFQQFSIENNPRNNENIFIKIDAFINPIMESTQKWAHFLSTLYEAVNIKLRIFMSSDHQMGQQFSNRFYRYVLDPSIKFIDGKIDPYSNTAIFNSLPSNIVYTFHAETLQSWFFGSVFSNCDMDNIYLETNELGCIGIYELEYIMVEGHAYNTKQGGPASGLQLVMGTVSNPEMFDTIVIHNLGYFQFKGQVGAFFLHLKEGTSSKLFMKARFFLYC
;
A
#
# COMPACT_ATOMS: atom_id res chain seq x y z
N SER A 1 -4.78 37.78 11.35
CA SER A 1 -4.23 37.37 10.04
C SER A 1 -5.32 36.64 9.28
N LYS A 2 -5.76 37.17 8.13
CA LYS A 2 -6.67 36.43 7.24
C LYS A 2 -5.82 35.40 6.50
N PHE A 3 -5.90 34.13 6.88
CA PHE A 3 -5.42 33.07 6.02
C PHE A 3 -6.21 33.16 4.71
N GLN A 4 -5.55 33.35 3.58
CA GLN A 4 -6.17 33.19 2.27
C GLN A 4 -6.46 31.70 2.10
N GLN A 5 -7.66 31.30 2.51
CA GLN A 5 -8.14 29.94 2.29
C GLN A 5 -8.56 29.84 0.83
N PHE A 6 -7.72 29.23 0.00
CA PHE A 6 -8.06 28.94 -1.38
C PHE A 6 -8.93 27.68 -1.40
N SER A 7 -10.18 27.80 -1.85
CA SER A 7 -11.08 26.66 -1.98
C SER A 7 -11.38 26.38 -3.44
N ILE A 8 -11.28 25.12 -3.84
CA ILE A 8 -11.74 24.62 -5.14
C ILE A 8 -13.01 23.82 -4.89
N GLU A 9 -14.09 24.17 -5.58
CA GLU A 9 -15.34 23.41 -5.54
C GLU A 9 -15.56 22.70 -6.87
N ASN A 10 -15.59 21.37 -6.83
CA ASN A 10 -15.91 20.51 -7.96
C ASN A 10 -17.33 19.97 -7.77
N ASN A 11 -18.22 20.40 -8.66
CA ASN A 11 -19.61 19.97 -8.66
C ASN A 11 -19.73 18.51 -9.09
N PRO A 12 -20.68 17.75 -8.53
CA PRO A 12 -20.92 16.39 -8.99
C PRO A 12 -21.32 16.39 -10.47
N ARG A 13 -21.02 15.28 -11.16
CA ARG A 13 -21.44 15.07 -12.57
C ARG A 13 -22.96 15.06 -12.72
N ASN A 14 -23.67 14.59 -11.69
CA ASN A 14 -25.13 14.68 -11.58
C ASN A 14 -25.53 15.24 -10.21
N ASN A 15 -26.28 16.34 -10.20
CA ASN A 15 -26.72 17.04 -8.99
C ASN A 15 -27.84 16.31 -8.22
N GLU A 16 -28.61 15.44 -8.86
CA GLU A 16 -29.77 14.78 -8.24
C GLU A 16 -29.36 13.55 -7.43
N ASN A 17 -28.29 12.86 -7.83
CA ASN A 17 -27.85 11.58 -7.25
C ASN A 17 -26.39 11.63 -6.80
N ILE A 18 -26.08 12.52 -5.86
CA ILE A 18 -24.74 12.61 -5.26
C ILE A 18 -24.51 11.36 -4.39
N PHE A 19 -23.48 10.58 -4.72
CA PHE A 19 -23.13 9.39 -3.95
C PHE A 19 -22.45 9.76 -2.63
N ILE A 20 -21.43 10.63 -2.69
CA ILE A 20 -20.65 11.08 -1.52
C ILE A 20 -20.34 12.59 -1.65
N LYS A 21 -20.27 13.28 -0.51
CA LYS A 21 -19.73 14.64 -0.39
C LYS A 21 -18.41 14.58 0.38
N ILE A 22 -17.34 15.16 -0.18
CA ILE A 22 -16.00 15.15 0.42
C ILE A 22 -15.52 16.58 0.60
N ASP A 23 -15.15 16.92 1.83
CA ASP A 23 -14.44 18.15 2.16
C ASP A 23 -13.00 17.79 2.53
N ALA A 24 -12.06 18.08 1.64
CA ALA A 24 -10.64 17.76 1.81
C ALA A 24 -9.87 19.01 2.23
N PHE A 25 -9.08 18.91 3.29
CA PHE A 25 -8.18 19.96 3.75
C PHE A 25 -6.75 19.52 3.47
N ILE A 26 -6.09 20.18 2.53
CA ILE A 26 -4.76 19.79 2.07
C ILE A 26 -3.78 20.96 2.20
N ASN A 27 -2.52 20.65 2.51
CA ASN A 27 -1.42 21.61 2.40
C ASN A 27 -0.61 21.26 1.15
N PRO A 28 -0.59 22.11 0.10
CA PRO A 28 0.03 21.79 -1.17
C PRO A 28 1.54 21.51 -1.10
N ILE A 29 2.21 21.92 -0.01
CA ILE A 29 3.65 21.73 0.17
C ILE A 29 3.97 20.34 0.76
N MET A 30 3.01 19.67 1.40
CA MET A 30 3.25 18.37 2.04
C MET A 30 3.34 17.23 1.02
N GLU A 31 4.23 16.28 1.28
CA GLU A 31 4.41 15.08 0.45
C GLU A 31 3.16 14.20 0.37
N SER A 32 2.40 14.08 1.48
CA SER A 32 1.17 13.31 1.53
C SER A 32 0.09 13.87 0.60
N THR A 33 0.13 15.18 0.30
CA THR A 33 -0.80 15.82 -0.62
C THR A 33 -0.65 15.29 -2.05
N GLN A 34 0.56 14.89 -2.47
CA GLN A 34 0.77 14.31 -3.80
C GLN A 34 -0.07 13.03 -4.01
N LYS A 35 -0.16 12.18 -2.97
CA LYS A 35 -0.99 10.97 -2.95
C LYS A 35 -2.48 11.31 -2.93
N TRP A 36 -2.90 12.15 -1.98
CA TRP A 36 -4.30 12.50 -1.80
C TRP A 36 -4.89 13.26 -2.99
N ALA A 37 -4.12 14.16 -3.61
CA ALA A 37 -4.56 14.91 -4.78
C ALA A 37 -4.90 13.98 -5.93
N HIS A 38 -4.02 13.02 -6.25
CA HIS A 38 -4.30 12.05 -7.30
C HIS A 38 -5.49 11.15 -6.96
N PHE A 39 -5.51 10.58 -5.75
CA PHE A 39 -6.61 9.73 -5.30
C PHE A 39 -7.98 10.42 -5.37
N LEU A 40 -8.08 11.67 -4.89
CA LEU A 40 -9.32 12.44 -4.93
C LEU A 40 -9.74 12.79 -6.35
N SER A 41 -8.79 13.07 -7.24
CA SER A 41 -9.07 13.29 -8.68
C SER A 41 -9.65 12.02 -9.31
N THR A 42 -8.99 10.88 -9.13
CA THR A 42 -9.46 9.59 -9.67
C THR A 42 -10.82 9.21 -9.10
N LEU A 43 -11.04 9.42 -7.79
CA LEU A 43 -12.32 9.13 -7.16
C LEU A 43 -13.45 10.02 -7.70
N TYR A 44 -13.16 11.29 -7.97
CA TYR A 44 -14.11 12.23 -8.57
C TYR A 44 -14.52 11.83 -10.00
N GLU A 45 -13.57 11.30 -10.77
CA GLU A 45 -13.82 10.76 -12.10
C GLU A 45 -14.55 9.41 -12.09
N ALA A 46 -14.23 8.55 -11.12
CA ALA A 46 -14.83 7.22 -10.99
C ALA A 46 -16.27 7.29 -10.46
N VAL A 47 -16.52 8.09 -9.42
CA VAL A 47 -17.78 8.11 -8.67
C VAL A 47 -18.45 9.48 -8.76
N ASN A 48 -19.79 9.56 -8.72
CA ASN A 48 -20.49 10.85 -8.72
C ASN A 48 -20.43 11.51 -7.34
N ILE A 49 -19.37 12.28 -7.07
CA ILE A 49 -19.15 12.94 -5.78
C ILE A 49 -19.16 14.47 -5.92
N LYS A 50 -19.55 15.15 -4.84
CA LYS A 50 -19.30 16.59 -4.67
C LYS A 50 -18.00 16.75 -3.87
N LEU A 51 -16.99 17.38 -4.46
CA LEU A 51 -15.67 17.51 -3.86
C LEU A 51 -15.35 18.99 -3.61
N ARG A 52 -15.04 19.35 -2.36
CA ARG A 52 -14.50 20.66 -1.99
C ARG A 52 -13.11 20.48 -1.42
N ILE A 53 -12.16 21.21 -1.96
CA ILE A 53 -10.75 21.16 -1.53
C ILE A 53 -10.40 22.51 -0.94
N PHE A 54 -10.05 22.52 0.34
CA PHE A 54 -9.52 23.67 1.05
C PHE A 54 -7.99 23.54 1.12
N MET A 55 -7.29 24.50 0.53
CA MET A 55 -5.84 24.57 0.58
C MET A 55 -5.41 25.59 1.64
N SER A 56 -4.59 25.12 2.58
CA SER A 56 -3.92 25.98 3.55
C SER A 56 -2.42 25.72 3.50
N SER A 57 -1.65 26.75 3.14
CA SER A 57 -0.21 26.74 3.32
C SER A 57 0.13 27.53 4.57
N ASP A 58 0.41 26.81 5.66
CA ASP A 58 1.13 27.42 6.78
C ASP A 58 2.58 27.54 6.35
N HIS A 59 2.94 28.64 5.67
CA HIS A 59 4.32 28.95 5.34
C HIS A 59 5.08 29.21 6.64
N GLN A 60 5.69 28.16 7.18
CA GLN A 60 6.73 28.31 8.18
C GLN A 60 8.05 28.60 7.45
N MET A 61 8.76 29.66 7.88
CA MET A 61 10.08 29.97 7.33
C MET A 61 10.99 28.75 7.50
N GLY A 62 11.59 28.27 6.41
CA GLY A 62 12.49 27.10 6.40
C GLY A 62 11.85 25.77 6.03
N GLN A 63 10.55 25.72 5.68
CA GLN A 63 9.93 24.49 5.19
C GLN A 63 10.45 24.17 3.78
N GLN A 64 11.14 23.04 3.64
CA GLN A 64 11.66 22.56 2.36
C GLN A 64 10.51 21.97 1.53
N PHE A 65 10.47 22.31 0.24
CA PHE A 65 9.54 21.68 -0.70
C PHE A 65 9.81 20.17 -0.80
N SER A 66 8.79 19.41 -1.17
CA SER A 66 8.92 17.98 -1.44
C SER A 66 10.05 17.72 -2.45
N ASN A 67 10.99 16.86 -2.08
CA ASN A 67 12.15 16.49 -2.90
C ASN A 67 11.92 15.17 -3.65
N ARG A 68 10.67 14.89 -4.02
CA ARG A 68 10.29 13.65 -4.71
C ARG A 68 9.24 13.89 -5.78
N PHE A 69 9.28 13.05 -6.80
CA PHE A 69 8.22 12.90 -7.78
C PHE A 69 7.33 11.72 -7.36
N TYR A 70 6.02 11.88 -7.51
CA TYR A 70 5.07 10.87 -7.07
C TYR A 70 4.00 10.61 -8.14
N ARG A 71 3.70 9.32 -8.36
CA ARG A 71 2.61 8.86 -9.21
C ARG A 71 1.85 7.78 -8.47
N TYR A 72 0.56 8.00 -8.27
CA TYR A 72 -0.33 6.98 -7.74
C TYR A 72 -0.88 6.17 -8.92
N VAL A 73 -0.80 4.84 -8.86
CA VAL A 73 -1.27 3.96 -9.93
C VAL A 73 -2.71 3.58 -9.64
N LEU A 74 -3.66 4.39 -10.13
CA LEU A 74 -5.08 4.12 -10.06
C LEU A 74 -5.82 4.83 -11.20
N ASP A 75 -6.43 4.04 -12.07
CA ASP A 75 -7.30 4.55 -13.13
C ASP A 75 -8.77 4.60 -12.66
N PRO A 76 -9.57 5.58 -13.13
CA PRO A 76 -10.99 5.69 -12.76
C PRO A 76 -11.88 4.63 -13.43
N SER A 77 -11.38 3.97 -14.47
CA SER A 77 -12.09 2.94 -15.23
C SER A 77 -11.11 1.94 -15.83
N ILE A 78 -11.55 0.70 -16.02
CA ILE A 78 -10.76 -0.35 -16.67
C ILE A 78 -10.62 -0.03 -18.16
N LYS A 79 -9.39 -0.02 -18.67
CA LYS A 79 -9.09 0.14 -20.10
C LYS A 79 -8.95 -1.23 -20.76
N PHE A 80 -9.48 -1.36 -21.98
CA PHE A 80 -9.42 -2.58 -22.76
C PHE A 80 -8.74 -2.34 -24.11
N ILE A 81 -7.86 -3.26 -24.51
CA ILE A 81 -7.21 -3.31 -25.82
C ILE A 81 -7.50 -4.70 -26.40
N ASP A 82 -8.04 -4.76 -27.62
CA ASP A 82 -8.37 -6.02 -28.32
C ASP A 82 -9.22 -7.00 -27.48
N GLY A 83 -10.18 -6.46 -26.71
CA GLY A 83 -11.09 -7.25 -25.87
C GLY A 83 -10.45 -7.83 -24.60
N LYS A 84 -9.20 -7.48 -24.29
CA LYS A 84 -8.51 -7.82 -23.05
C LYS A 84 -8.23 -6.57 -22.23
N ILE A 85 -8.05 -6.73 -20.92
CA ILE A 85 -7.63 -5.63 -20.04
C ILE A 85 -6.26 -5.16 -20.52
N ASP A 86 -6.09 -3.84 -20.62
CA ASP A 86 -4.82 -3.22 -20.97
C ASP A 86 -3.75 -3.63 -19.93
N PRO A 87 -2.70 -4.38 -20.33
CA PRO A 87 -1.66 -4.81 -19.41
C PRO A 87 -0.85 -3.64 -18.84
N TYR A 88 -0.87 -2.47 -19.49
CA TYR A 88 -0.15 -1.27 -19.06
C TYR A 88 -1.00 -0.31 -18.21
N SER A 89 -2.28 -0.63 -17.95
CA SER A 89 -3.16 0.20 -17.11
C SER A 89 -2.64 0.42 -15.69
N ASN A 90 -1.81 -0.50 -15.19
CA ASN A 90 -1.20 -0.43 -13.85
C ASN A 90 0.28 0.01 -13.89
N THR A 91 0.64 0.99 -14.72
CA THR A 91 2.03 1.48 -14.84
C THR A 91 2.18 2.92 -14.36
N ALA A 92 3.19 3.18 -13.54
CA ALA A 92 3.62 4.52 -13.18
C ALA A 92 4.63 5.04 -14.21
N ILE A 93 4.28 6.10 -14.94
CA ILE A 93 5.16 6.72 -15.93
C ILE A 93 5.58 8.12 -15.46
N PHE A 94 6.89 8.33 -15.40
CA PHE A 94 7.52 9.61 -15.05
C PHE A 94 8.18 10.21 -16.29
N ASN A 95 7.44 11.09 -16.97
CA ASN A 95 7.95 11.80 -18.14
C ASN A 95 8.66 13.10 -17.72
N SER A 96 9.64 13.53 -18.52
CA SER A 96 10.31 14.82 -18.38
C SER A 96 11.01 15.03 -17.03
N LEU A 97 11.52 13.95 -16.43
CA LEU A 97 12.41 14.06 -15.28
C LEU A 97 13.75 14.69 -15.70
N PRO A 98 14.31 15.63 -14.90
CA PRO A 98 15.67 16.12 -15.11
C PRO A 98 16.69 14.98 -15.21
N SER A 99 17.52 14.95 -16.26
CA SER A 99 18.43 13.83 -16.51
C SER A 99 19.75 13.89 -15.73
N ASN A 100 20.10 15.07 -15.23
CA ASN A 100 21.38 15.39 -14.59
C ASN A 100 21.39 15.15 -13.06
N ILE A 101 20.40 14.43 -12.53
CA ILE A 101 20.31 14.08 -11.11
C ILE A 101 20.10 12.57 -10.97
N VAL A 102 20.53 12.04 -9.82
CA VAL A 102 20.33 10.63 -9.48
C VAL A 102 19.01 10.48 -8.73
N TYR A 103 18.22 9.48 -9.12
CA TYR A 103 16.97 9.12 -8.46
C TYR A 103 17.05 7.76 -7.80
N THR A 104 16.19 7.56 -6.80
CA THR A 104 15.93 6.25 -6.20
C THR A 104 14.43 5.97 -6.37
N PHE A 105 14.10 4.79 -6.90
CA PHE A 105 12.72 4.34 -6.97
C PHE A 105 12.26 3.83 -5.61
N HIS A 106 11.04 4.22 -5.22
CA HIS A 106 10.39 3.70 -4.03
C HIS A 106 8.92 3.40 -4.32
N ALA A 107 8.52 2.15 -4.16
CA ALA A 107 7.12 1.74 -4.23
C ALA A 107 6.44 1.98 -2.87
N GLU A 108 5.59 3.01 -2.79
CA GLU A 108 4.73 3.19 -1.62
C GLU A 108 3.54 2.22 -1.71
N THR A 109 3.54 1.20 -0.84
CA THR A 109 2.55 0.12 -0.87
C THR A 109 1.97 -0.11 0.52
N LEU A 110 0.95 -0.98 0.64
CA LEU A 110 0.42 -1.36 1.94
C LEU A 110 1.47 -2.16 2.71
N GLN A 111 1.51 -2.00 4.04
CA GLN A 111 2.48 -2.71 4.89
C GLN A 111 2.39 -4.24 4.74
N SER A 112 1.19 -4.76 4.48
CA SER A 112 0.96 -6.19 4.29
C SER A 112 1.37 -6.70 2.91
N TRP A 113 1.87 -5.86 2.00
CA TRP A 113 2.23 -6.27 0.65
C TRP A 113 3.75 -6.34 0.50
N PHE A 114 4.24 -7.46 -0.04
CA PHE A 114 5.66 -7.67 -0.32
C PHE A 114 5.87 -7.75 -1.83
N PHE A 115 6.61 -6.78 -2.35
CA PHE A 115 6.93 -6.68 -3.76
C PHE A 115 8.33 -7.20 -4.05
N GLY A 116 8.45 -8.01 -5.11
CA GLY A 116 9.71 -8.44 -5.69
C GLY A 116 9.99 -7.71 -7.00
N SER A 117 11.27 -7.46 -7.29
CA SER A 117 11.69 -6.99 -8.61
C SER A 117 11.82 -8.20 -9.54
N VAL A 118 10.98 -8.25 -10.57
CA VAL A 118 11.03 -9.31 -11.60
C VAL A 118 12.07 -8.96 -12.67
N PHE A 119 12.10 -7.70 -13.07
CA PHE A 119 12.99 -7.21 -14.11
C PHE A 119 13.31 -5.74 -13.89
N SER A 120 14.55 -5.36 -14.18
CA SER A 120 14.95 -3.97 -14.30
C SER A 120 16.07 -3.84 -15.34
N ASN A 121 16.04 -2.78 -16.16
CA ASN A 121 17.13 -2.46 -17.08
C ASN A 121 18.17 -1.49 -16.47
N CYS A 122 17.97 -1.02 -15.24
CA CYS A 122 18.80 -0.04 -14.53
C CYS A 122 18.89 -0.40 -13.04
N ASP A 123 19.84 0.19 -12.32
CA ASP A 123 19.85 0.16 -10.86
C ASP A 123 18.76 1.09 -10.32
N MET A 124 17.74 0.52 -9.68
CA MET A 124 16.59 1.25 -9.16
C MET A 124 16.92 2.09 -7.93
N ASP A 125 18.04 1.80 -7.26
CA ASP A 125 18.52 2.61 -6.14
C ASP A 125 19.35 3.80 -6.61
N ASN A 126 19.94 3.73 -7.81
CA ASN A 126 20.84 4.73 -8.39
C ASN A 126 20.50 5.03 -9.86
N ILE A 127 19.29 5.50 -10.13
CA ILE A 127 18.81 5.81 -11.47
C ILE A 127 19.48 7.09 -11.97
N TYR A 128 20.38 6.95 -12.94
CA TYR A 128 20.97 8.07 -13.69
C TYR A 128 20.45 8.06 -15.13
N LEU A 129 19.70 9.08 -15.52
CA LEU A 129 18.99 9.09 -16.80
C LEU A 129 19.87 9.57 -17.97
N GLU A 130 20.91 10.38 -17.73
CA GLU A 130 21.79 10.87 -18.79
C GLU A 130 22.52 9.72 -19.53
N THR A 131 22.83 8.64 -18.82
CA THR A 131 23.49 7.46 -19.41
C THR A 131 22.53 6.44 -20.01
N ASN A 132 21.20 6.63 -19.84
CA ASN A 132 20.18 5.67 -20.22
C ASN A 132 19.25 6.24 -21.30
N GLU A 133 19.66 6.16 -22.57
CA GLU A 133 18.89 6.70 -23.71
C GLU A 133 17.49 6.09 -23.86
N LEU A 134 17.31 4.82 -23.47
CA LEU A 134 16.02 4.10 -23.49
C LEU A 134 15.14 4.39 -22.26
N GLY A 135 15.62 5.21 -21.33
CA GLY A 135 15.01 5.40 -20.01
C GLY A 135 15.23 4.22 -19.07
N CYS A 136 14.56 4.29 -17.92
CA CYS A 136 14.67 3.31 -16.84
C CYS A 136 13.30 2.64 -16.62
N ILE A 137 13.29 1.32 -16.66
CA ILE A 137 12.10 0.46 -16.62
C ILE A 137 12.32 -0.59 -15.53
N GLY A 138 11.39 -0.63 -14.58
CA GLY A 138 11.31 -1.66 -13.53
C GLY A 138 9.96 -2.36 -13.58
N ILE A 139 9.98 -3.69 -13.48
CA ILE A 139 8.79 -4.54 -13.38
C ILE A 139 8.83 -5.20 -12.01
N TYR A 140 7.77 -4.97 -11.25
CA TYR A 140 7.60 -5.50 -9.90
C TYR A 140 6.37 -6.38 -9.83
N GLU A 141 6.45 -7.43 -9.02
CA GLU A 141 5.32 -8.31 -8.72
C GLU A 141 5.03 -8.35 -7.24
N LEU A 142 3.74 -8.48 -6.90
CA LEU A 142 3.33 -8.79 -5.53
C LEU A 142 3.62 -10.27 -5.28
N GLU A 143 4.72 -10.57 -4.59
CA GLU A 143 5.13 -11.94 -4.30
C GLU A 143 4.32 -12.53 -3.14
N TYR A 144 4.13 -11.74 -2.08
CA TYR A 144 3.47 -12.19 -0.86
C TYR A 144 2.54 -11.13 -0.28
N ILE A 145 1.51 -11.62 0.39
CA ILE A 145 0.66 -10.85 1.29
C ILE A 145 0.92 -11.36 2.70
N MET A 146 1.20 -10.44 3.62
CA MET A 146 1.43 -10.76 5.01
C MET A 146 0.10 -11.15 5.67
N VAL A 147 0.10 -12.31 6.32
CA VAL A 147 -0.98 -12.72 7.22
C VAL A 147 -0.50 -12.48 8.63
N GLU A 148 -1.12 -11.52 9.29
CA GLU A 148 -0.73 -11.04 10.62
C GLU A 148 -1.79 -11.36 11.65
N GLY A 149 -1.37 -11.45 12.91
CA GLY A 149 -2.31 -11.60 14.00
C GLY A 149 -1.65 -11.48 15.37
N HIS A 150 -2.51 -11.59 16.38
CA HIS A 150 -2.11 -11.56 17.78
C HIS A 150 -2.56 -12.85 18.46
N ALA A 151 -1.65 -13.50 19.18
CA ALA A 151 -1.90 -14.71 19.94
C ALA A 151 -1.87 -14.43 21.44
N TYR A 152 -2.95 -14.79 22.13
CA TYR A 152 -3.15 -14.52 23.55
C TYR A 152 -3.41 -15.80 24.33
N ASN A 153 -2.73 -15.95 25.46
CA ASN A 153 -2.95 -17.04 26.40
C ASN A 153 -4.03 -16.63 27.41
N THR A 154 -5.24 -17.15 27.24
CA THR A 154 -6.39 -16.85 28.13
C THR A 154 -6.20 -17.33 29.57
N LYS A 155 -5.38 -18.36 29.81
CA LYS A 155 -5.11 -18.86 31.17
C LYS A 155 -4.14 -17.97 31.94
N GLN A 156 -3.12 -17.45 31.26
CA GLN A 156 -2.08 -16.62 31.88
C GLN A 156 -2.38 -15.11 31.79
N GLY A 157 -3.36 -14.71 30.96
CA GLY A 157 -3.73 -13.31 30.81
C GLY A 157 -2.64 -12.47 30.13
N GLY A 158 -1.96 -13.05 29.13
CA GLY A 158 -0.89 -12.33 28.41
C GLY A 158 -0.57 -12.92 27.04
N PRO A 159 0.34 -12.29 26.29
CA PRO A 159 0.85 -12.78 25.01
C PRO A 159 1.31 -14.24 25.06
N ALA A 160 0.89 -15.07 24.09
CA ALA A 160 1.32 -16.46 23.96
C ALA A 160 2.75 -16.55 23.37
N SER A 161 3.69 -15.89 24.03
CA SER A 161 5.08 -15.71 23.57
C SER A 161 5.79 -17.05 23.40
N GLY A 162 6.56 -17.20 22.33
CA GLY A 162 7.30 -18.44 22.06
C GLY A 162 6.45 -19.56 21.48
N LEU A 163 5.13 -19.35 21.31
CA LEU A 163 4.25 -20.28 20.61
C LEU A 163 4.68 -20.39 19.15
N GLN A 164 4.95 -21.61 18.71
CA GLN A 164 5.30 -21.89 17.32
C GLN A 164 4.02 -22.21 16.54
N LEU A 165 3.82 -21.51 15.44
CA LEU A 165 2.68 -21.63 14.55
C LEU A 165 3.16 -22.09 13.17
N VAL A 166 2.33 -22.89 12.52
CA VAL A 166 2.54 -23.35 11.14
C VAL A 166 1.31 -23.08 10.30
N MET A 167 1.54 -22.67 9.06
CA MET A 167 0.51 -22.37 8.08
C MET A 167 0.76 -23.17 6.81
N GLY A 168 -0.28 -23.77 6.25
CA GLY A 168 -0.18 -24.50 5.00
C GLY A 168 -1.53 -24.91 4.42
N THR A 169 -1.48 -25.67 3.33
CA THR A 169 -2.66 -26.16 2.63
C THR A 169 -2.97 -27.60 3.03
N VAL A 170 -4.04 -28.19 2.51
CA VAL A 170 -4.35 -29.63 2.74
C VAL A 170 -3.23 -30.53 2.20
N SER A 171 -2.63 -30.16 1.06
CA SER A 171 -1.57 -30.95 0.42
C SER A 171 -0.20 -30.73 1.03
N ASN A 172 0.07 -29.54 1.57
CA ASN A 172 1.31 -29.20 2.27
C ASN A 172 1.01 -28.42 3.56
N PRO A 173 0.73 -29.12 4.68
CA PRO A 173 0.27 -28.48 5.92
C PRO A 173 1.31 -27.59 6.61
N GLU A 174 2.61 -27.88 6.47
CA GLU A 174 3.70 -27.15 7.13
C GLU A 174 4.49 -26.29 6.14
N MET A 175 3.79 -25.51 5.32
CA MET A 175 4.41 -24.71 4.27
C MET A 175 5.22 -23.52 4.82
N PHE A 176 4.71 -22.89 5.88
CA PHE A 176 5.33 -21.74 6.53
C PHE A 176 5.31 -21.92 8.04
N ASP A 177 6.37 -21.52 8.73
CA ASP A 177 6.42 -21.51 10.18
C ASP A 177 6.84 -20.14 10.73
N THR A 178 6.33 -19.82 11.92
CA THR A 178 6.63 -18.56 12.61
C THR A 178 6.53 -18.76 14.12
N ILE A 179 7.04 -17.79 14.86
CA ILE A 179 6.97 -17.79 16.33
C ILE A 179 6.27 -16.52 16.79
N VAL A 180 5.40 -16.68 17.79
CA VAL A 180 4.73 -15.55 18.44
C VAL A 180 5.74 -14.77 19.26
N ILE A 181 5.89 -13.48 18.95
CA ILE A 181 6.79 -12.59 19.68
C ILE A 181 6.14 -12.10 20.99
N HIS A 182 6.98 -11.67 21.93
CA HIS A 182 6.51 -11.25 23.24
C HIS A 182 5.64 -9.99 23.20
N ASN A 183 5.99 -9.04 22.33
CA ASN A 183 5.25 -7.79 22.22
C ASN A 183 3.87 -8.02 21.61
N LEU A 184 2.82 -7.83 22.43
CA LEU A 184 1.40 -7.98 22.05
C LEU A 184 1.04 -9.35 21.43
N GLY A 185 1.90 -10.36 21.55
CA GLY A 185 1.65 -11.68 20.97
C GLY A 185 1.62 -11.67 19.46
N TYR A 186 2.30 -10.73 18.81
CA TYR A 186 2.25 -10.60 17.35
C TYR A 186 2.90 -11.81 16.65
N PHE A 187 2.34 -12.20 15.51
CA PHE A 187 2.94 -13.16 14.59
C PHE A 187 2.62 -12.75 13.15
N GLN A 188 3.47 -13.19 12.22
CA GLN A 188 3.32 -12.87 10.80
C GLN A 188 3.76 -14.06 9.93
N PHE A 189 3.07 -14.25 8.80
CA PHE A 189 3.42 -15.21 7.75
C PHE A 189 3.44 -14.52 6.38
N LYS A 190 4.45 -14.83 5.56
CA LYS A 190 4.45 -14.46 4.14
C LYS A 190 3.57 -15.45 3.39
N GLY A 191 2.30 -15.09 3.19
CA GLY A 191 1.31 -15.92 2.50
C GLY A 191 1.17 -15.55 1.03
N GLN A 192 0.57 -16.46 0.27
CA GLN A 192 0.05 -16.16 -1.07
C GLN A 192 -1.48 -16.11 -1.01
N VAL A 193 -2.13 -15.65 -2.08
CA VAL A 193 -3.61 -15.69 -2.14
C VAL A 193 -4.06 -17.14 -2.20
N GLY A 194 -4.91 -17.57 -1.26
CA GLY A 194 -5.40 -18.95 -1.20
C GLY A 194 -6.07 -19.30 0.13
N ALA A 195 -6.47 -20.57 0.26
CA ALA A 195 -7.02 -21.11 1.49
C ALA A 195 -5.93 -21.85 2.28
N PHE A 196 -5.72 -21.44 3.53
CA PHE A 196 -4.68 -21.99 4.40
C PHE A 196 -5.27 -22.39 5.76
N PHE A 197 -4.64 -23.38 6.38
CA PHE A 197 -4.89 -23.80 7.75
C PHE A 197 -3.75 -23.33 8.63
N LEU A 198 -4.10 -22.66 9.71
CA LEU A 198 -3.17 -22.25 10.76
C LEU A 198 -3.32 -23.22 11.94
N HIS A 199 -2.21 -23.79 12.40
CA HIS A 199 -2.19 -24.71 13.53
C HIS A 199 -0.90 -24.57 14.34
N LEU A 200 -0.89 -25.21 15.51
CA LEU A 200 0.30 -25.26 16.35
C LEU A 200 1.33 -26.21 15.73
N LYS A 201 2.60 -25.79 15.71
CA LYS A 201 3.69 -26.68 15.31
C LYS A 201 3.74 -27.87 16.28
N GLU A 202 3.90 -29.07 15.75
CA GLU A 202 4.05 -30.26 16.60
C GLU A 202 5.28 -30.13 17.51
N GLY A 203 5.13 -30.48 18.79
CA GLY A 203 6.21 -30.45 19.77
C GLY A 203 5.80 -29.82 21.09
N THR A 204 6.65 -28.98 21.66
CA THR A 204 6.42 -28.35 22.97
C THR A 204 5.17 -27.46 22.95
N SER A 205 4.91 -26.78 21.83
CA SER A 205 3.74 -25.92 21.63
C SER A 205 2.42 -26.71 21.69
N SER A 206 2.31 -27.85 20.99
CA SER A 206 1.10 -28.68 21.00
C SER A 206 0.88 -29.40 22.35
N LYS A 207 1.94 -29.60 23.15
CA LYS A 207 1.83 -30.17 24.50
C LYS A 207 1.35 -29.16 25.55
N LEU A 208 1.73 -27.89 25.42
CA LEU A 208 1.37 -26.83 26.37
C LEU A 208 0.02 -26.18 26.06
N PHE A 209 -0.39 -26.16 24.79
CA PHE A 209 -1.60 -25.49 24.34
C PHE A 209 -2.56 -26.48 23.67
N MET A 210 -3.72 -26.71 24.30
CA MET A 210 -4.65 -27.78 23.91
C MET A 210 -5.65 -27.37 22.82
N LYS A 211 -5.89 -26.06 22.63
CA LYS A 211 -6.86 -25.53 21.66
C LYS A 211 -6.51 -24.08 21.30
N ALA A 212 -6.20 -23.83 20.02
CA ALA A 212 -6.09 -22.49 19.46
C ALA A 212 -7.38 -22.15 18.71
N ARG A 213 -7.88 -20.92 18.86
CA ARG A 213 -9.00 -20.39 18.07
C ARG A 213 -8.51 -19.18 17.33
N PHE A 214 -8.56 -19.25 16.00
CA PHE A 214 -8.13 -18.16 15.14
C PHE A 214 -9.34 -17.34 14.73
N PHE A 215 -9.22 -16.03 14.85
CA PHE A 215 -10.17 -15.05 14.33
C PHE A 215 -9.43 -14.25 13.27
N LEU A 216 -9.81 -14.42 12.01
CA LEU A 216 -9.34 -13.56 10.93
C LEU A 216 -10.30 -12.39 10.82
N TYR A 217 -9.77 -11.19 10.93
CA TYR A 217 -10.45 -9.97 10.54
C TYR A 217 -9.88 -9.59 9.18
N CYS A 218 -10.73 -9.63 8.15
CA CYS A 218 -10.41 -9.07 6.83
C CYS A 218 -10.66 -7.57 6.82
#